data_AF-A0AAV3L2G7-F1
#
_entry.id   AF-A0AAV3L2G7-F1
#
_cell.length_a   1.000
_cell.length_b   1.000
_cell.length_c   1.000
_cell.angle_alpha   90.00
_cell.angle_beta   90.00
_cell.angle_gamma   90.00
#
_symmetry.space_group_name_H-M   'P 1'
#
loop_
_entity.id
_entity.type
_entity.pdbx_description
1 polymer ?
#
loop_
_entity_poly.entity_id
_entity_poly.type
_entity_poly.pdbx_seq_one_letter_code
_entity_poly.pdbx_strand_id
1 'polypeptide(L)'
;MKTIYKVLYPLGYEEHEVEDNFPTGLPFVEVPPILFEKKEDETDEAFGRRQQSQFFNFTENKWEEAVTQDYSKKLELLENLSIGLQVDNAALKKANEELTTKAEGLAQINSKTMLTSLQNTKDIATIKEQLDGGK
;
A
#
# COMPACT_ATOMS: atom_id res chain seq x y z
N MET A 1 18.47 15.95 47.34
CA MET A 1 18.79 15.74 45.92
C MET A 1 17.51 15.85 45.14
N LYS A 2 17.51 16.59 44.03
CA LYS A 2 16.37 16.75 43.13
C LYS A 2 16.71 16.22 41.74
N THR A 3 15.68 15.83 41.00
CA THR A 3 15.80 15.38 39.61
C THR A 3 15.51 16.54 38.67
N ILE A 4 16.37 16.74 37.67
CA ILE A 4 16.16 17.67 36.57
C ILE A 4 16.25 16.93 35.23
N TYR A 5 15.55 17.45 34.23
CA TYR A 5 15.44 16.85 32.91
C TYR A 5 16.04 17.79 31.87
N LYS A 6 17.06 17.33 31.16
CA LYS A 6 17.61 18.04 30.02
C LYS A 6 16.70 17.82 28.82
N VAL A 7 16.13 18.88 28.28
CA VAL A 7 15.31 18.83 27.06
C VAL A 7 16.23 18.57 25.87
N LEU A 8 16.00 17.46 25.16
CA LEU A 8 16.64 17.17 23.89
C LEU A 8 15.80 17.75 22.77
N TYR A 9 16.41 18.58 21.91
CA TYR A 9 15.71 19.17 20.78
C TYR A 9 15.89 18.30 19.52
N PRO A 10 14.81 17.98 18.76
CA PRO A 10 13.42 18.39 19.00
C PRO A 10 12.64 17.46 19.96
N LEU A 11 13.12 16.24 20.20
CA LEU A 11 12.43 15.22 20.99
C LEU A 11 13.36 14.58 22.03
N GLY A 12 12.78 14.20 23.16
CA GLY A 12 13.41 13.39 24.20
C GLY A 12 13.93 14.18 25.39
N TYR A 13 14.47 13.44 26.35
CA TYR A 13 15.04 13.99 27.58
C TYR A 13 16.15 13.11 28.16
N GLU A 14 17.05 13.73 28.90
CA GLU A 14 18.02 13.04 29.77
C GLU A 14 17.72 13.40 31.23
N GLU A 15 17.71 12.40 32.11
CA GLU A 15 17.47 12.56 33.55
C GLU A 15 18.79 12.78 34.31
N HIS A 16 18.79 13.72 35.24
CA HIS A 16 19.96 14.05 36.06
C HIS A 16 19.55 14.28 37.52
N GLU A 17 20.28 13.66 38.45
CA GLU A 17 20.18 13.94 39.87
C GLU A 17 21.19 15.03 40.27
N VAL A 18 20.71 16.07 40.93
CA VAL A 18 21.51 17.22 41.38
C VAL A 18 21.19 17.59 42.82
N GLU A 19 22.01 18.44 43.43
CA GLU A 19 21.71 19.01 44.75
C GLU A 19 20.44 19.85 44.73
N ASP A 20 19.73 19.93 45.87
CA ASP A 20 18.42 20.60 45.94
C ASP A 20 18.49 22.10 45.58
N ASN A 21 19.64 22.72 45.87
CA ASN A 21 19.92 24.13 45.61
C ASN A 21 20.51 24.39 44.21
N PHE A 22 20.66 23.36 43.37
CA PHE A 22 21.25 23.51 42.04
C PHE A 22 20.41 24.46 41.18
N PRO A 23 21.00 25.50 40.56
CA PRO A 23 20.24 26.43 39.73
C PRO A 23 19.82 25.76 38.41
N THR A 24 18.51 25.69 38.16
CA THR A 24 17.96 25.10 36.92
C THR A 24 17.72 26.18 35.88
N GLY A 25 18.17 25.95 34.65
CA GLY A 25 17.96 26.83 33.50
C GLY A 25 18.13 26.07 32.18
N LEU A 26 17.69 26.67 31.07
CA LEU A 26 17.73 26.02 29.75
C LEU A 26 19.12 25.47 29.42
N PRO A 27 19.23 24.22 28.93
CA PRO A 27 18.15 23.34 28.44
C PRO A 27 17.49 22.44 29.52
N PHE A 28 17.71 22.68 30.81
CA PHE A 28 17.15 21.86 31.89
C PHE A 28 15.81 22.39 32.41
N VAL A 29 14.92 21.47 32.77
CA VAL A 29 13.61 21.72 33.39
C VAL A 29 13.42 20.80 34.60
N GLU A 30 12.67 21.23 35.60
CA GLU A 30 12.33 20.38 36.77
C GLU A 30 11.00 19.63 36.60
N VAL A 31 10.27 19.92 35.52
CA VAL A 31 8.98 19.30 35.23
C VAL A 31 9.23 17.89 34.69
N PRO A 32 8.63 16.85 35.31
CA PRO A 32 8.84 15.47 34.89
C PRO A 32 8.17 15.17 33.53
N PRO A 33 8.80 14.32 32.69
CA PRO A 33 8.22 13.86 31.43
C PRO A 33 6.99 12.99 31.66
N ILE A 34 6.17 12.81 30.62
CA ILE A 34 5.01 11.91 30.67
C ILE A 34 5.54 10.49 30.84
N LEU A 35 5.10 9.79 31.88
CA LEU A 35 5.44 8.38 32.07
C LEU A 35 4.36 7.53 31.42
N PHE A 36 4.75 6.72 30.45
CA PHE A 36 3.84 5.76 29.84
C PHE A 36 3.90 4.41 30.55
N GLU A 37 2.77 3.72 30.60
CA GLU A 37 2.75 2.31 30.97
C GLU A 37 3.21 1.45 29.79
N LYS A 38 4.07 0.46 30.06
CA LYS A 38 4.51 -0.51 29.06
C LYS A 38 3.33 -1.42 28.70
N LYS A 39 3.06 -1.58 27.40
CA LYS A 39 2.03 -2.52 26.93
C LYS A 39 2.54 -3.96 27.03
N GLU A 40 1.64 -4.92 27.24
CA GLU A 40 2.00 -6.34 27.41
C GLU A 40 2.76 -6.92 26.20
N ASP A 41 2.46 -6.43 25.00
CA ASP A 41 3.03 -6.86 23.71
C ASP A 41 4.23 -6.01 23.24
N GLU A 42 4.64 -5.00 24.01
CA GLU A 42 5.70 -4.06 23.62
C GLU A 42 7.08 -4.51 24.09
N THR A 43 8.08 -4.44 23.21
CA THR A 43 9.47 -4.73 23.57
C THR A 43 10.08 -3.60 24.41
N ASP A 44 11.11 -3.89 25.21
CA ASP A 44 11.79 -2.87 26.03
C ASP A 44 12.35 -1.71 25.19
N GLU A 45 12.88 -2.03 24.00
CA GLU A 45 13.36 -1.02 23.06
C GLU A 45 12.23 -0.16 22.48
N ALA A 46 11.09 -0.76 22.13
CA ALA A 46 9.94 -0.03 21.61
C ALA A 46 9.34 0.88 22.69
N PHE A 47 9.23 0.38 23.92
CA PHE A 47 8.82 1.15 25.07
C PHE A 47 9.77 2.33 25.34
N GLY A 48 11.09 2.11 25.32
CA GLY A 48 12.09 3.16 25.49
C GLY A 48 12.00 4.25 24.41
N ARG A 49 11.79 3.87 23.14
CA ARG A 49 11.55 4.83 22.05
C ARG A 49 10.28 5.64 22.25
N ARG A 50 9.18 5.00 22.67
CA ARG A 50 7.90 5.68 22.92
C ARG A 50 8.01 6.63 24.12
N GLN A 51 8.69 6.22 25.18
CA GLN A 51 8.98 7.06 26.34
C GLN A 51 9.77 8.32 25.97
N GLN A 52 10.69 8.21 25.00
CA GLN A 52 11.45 9.35 24.47
C GLN A 52 10.72 10.15 23.38
N SER A 53 9.53 9.72 22.93
CA SER A 53 8.73 10.37 21.89
C SER A 53 7.90 11.53 22.47
N GLN A 54 8.58 12.51 23.05
CA GLN A 54 7.97 13.68 23.70
C GLN A 54 8.83 14.92 23.45
N PHE A 55 8.23 16.10 23.49
CA PHE A 55 8.95 17.38 23.50
C PHE A 55 8.48 18.25 24.65
N PHE A 56 9.34 19.18 25.08
CA PHE A 56 8.97 20.16 26.09
C PHE A 56 8.39 21.40 25.43
N ASN A 57 7.13 21.71 25.71
CA ASN A 57 6.50 22.94 25.29
C ASN A 57 6.87 24.06 26.28
N PHE A 58 7.83 24.90 25.91
CA PHE A 58 8.30 26.01 26.75
C PHE A 58 7.26 27.11 26.98
N THR A 59 6.27 27.25 26.09
CA THR A 59 5.18 28.23 26.26
C THR A 59 4.19 27.77 27.33
N GLU A 60 3.90 26.47 27.36
CA GLU A 60 2.95 25.84 28.28
C GLU A 60 3.61 25.24 29.53
N ASN A 61 4.95 25.26 29.58
CA ASN A 61 5.79 24.69 30.63
C ASN A 61 5.43 23.22 30.97
N LYS A 62 5.22 22.39 29.94
CA LYS A 62 4.82 20.98 30.08
C LYS A 62 5.41 20.10 28.98
N TRP A 63 5.51 18.80 29.26
CA TRP A 63 5.82 17.79 28.25
C TRP A 63 4.59 17.44 27.43
N GLU A 64 4.78 17.29 26.12
CA GLU A 64 3.75 16.86 25.18
C GLU A 64 4.24 15.65 24.39
N GLU A 65 3.34 14.68 24.18
CA GLU A 65 3.63 13.53 23.34
C GLU A 65 3.87 13.98 21.90
N ALA A 66 4.99 13.53 21.33
CA ALA A 66 5.23 13.71 19.92
C ALA A 66 4.34 12.72 19.16
N VAL A 67 3.29 13.23 18.52
CA VAL A 67 2.44 12.45 17.63
C VAL A 67 3.28 12.04 16.42
N THR A 68 3.92 10.88 16.51
CA THR A 68 4.54 10.22 15.36
C THR A 68 3.44 9.48 14.61
N GLN A 69 3.36 9.68 13.30
CA GLN A 69 2.41 8.94 12.47
C GLN A 69 2.80 7.45 12.51
N ASP A 70 1.89 6.58 12.95
CA ASP A 70 2.06 5.13 12.85
C ASP A 70 2.00 4.71 11.37
N TYR A 71 3.17 4.65 10.74
CA TYR A 71 3.30 4.24 9.34
C TYR A 71 3.06 2.76 9.12
N SER A 72 3.04 1.93 10.18
CA SER A 72 2.88 0.47 10.07
C SER A 72 1.53 0.11 9.47
N LYS A 73 0.44 0.76 9.91
CA LYS A 73 -0.90 0.57 9.35
C LYS A 73 -1.02 1.00 7.90
N LYS A 74 -0.32 2.08 7.52
CA LYS A 74 -0.28 2.55 6.13
C LYS A 74 0.50 1.56 5.26
N LEU A 75 1.59 1.00 5.77
CA LEU A 75 2.38 -0.01 5.09
C LEU A 75 1.58 -1.29 4.89
N GLU A 76 0.93 -1.80 5.94
CA GLU A 76 0.06 -2.97 5.88
C GLU A 76 -1.09 -2.79 4.87
N LEU A 77 -1.72 -1.61 4.86
CA LEU A 77 -2.75 -1.28 3.85
C LEU A 77 -2.17 -1.32 2.42
N LEU A 78 -0.98 -0.78 2.20
CA LEU A 78 -0.32 -0.80 0.89
C LEU A 78 0.04 -2.22 0.45
N GLU A 79 0.51 -3.07 1.37
CA GLU A 79 0.79 -4.48 1.09
C GLU A 79 -0.48 -5.24 0.70
N ASN A 80 -1.56 -5.08 1.46
CA ASN A 80 -2.84 -5.70 1.15
C ASN A 80 -3.42 -5.25 -0.20
N LEU A 81 -3.35 -3.94 -0.51
CA LEU A 81 -3.76 -3.42 -1.81
C LEU A 81 -2.89 -3.95 -2.94
N SER A 82 -1.58 -4.07 -2.74
CA SER A 82 -0.65 -4.63 -3.72
C SER A 82 -0.99 -6.09 -4.03
N ILE A 83 -1.28 -6.90 -3.02
CA ILE A 83 -1.70 -8.30 -3.18
C ILE A 83 -3.01 -8.38 -3.98
N GLY A 84 -4.02 -7.59 -3.61
CA GLY A 84 -5.30 -7.54 -4.34
C GLY A 84 -5.12 -7.17 -5.82
N LEU A 85 -4.32 -6.14 -6.10
CA LEU A 85 -4.02 -5.70 -7.46
C LEU A 85 -3.27 -6.76 -8.28
N GLN A 86 -2.41 -7.57 -7.66
CA GLN A 86 -1.72 -8.65 -8.36
C GLN A 86 -2.70 -9.77 -8.76
N VAL A 87 -3.63 -10.13 -7.88
CA VAL A 87 -4.67 -11.13 -8.17
C VAL A 87 -5.57 -10.65 -9.31
N ASP A 88 -6.07 -9.42 -9.23
CA ASP A 88 -6.94 -8.85 -10.26
C ASP A 88 -6.22 -8.76 -11.63
N ASN A 89 -4.96 -8.33 -11.64
CA ASN A 89 -4.16 -8.28 -12.86
C ASN A 89 -3.94 -9.67 -13.48
N ALA A 90 -3.72 -10.71 -12.66
CA ALA A 90 -3.58 -12.07 -13.16
C ALA A 90 -4.88 -12.57 -13.79
N ALA A 91 -6.03 -12.29 -13.16
CA ALA A 91 -7.34 -12.64 -13.69
C ALA A 91 -7.64 -11.92 -15.02
N LEU A 92 -7.33 -10.62 -15.11
CA LEU A 92 -7.51 -9.84 -16.33
C LEU A 92 -6.63 -10.32 -17.48
N LYS A 93 -5.37 -10.68 -17.22
CA LYS A 93 -4.48 -11.26 -18.25
C LYS A 93 -5.06 -12.54 -18.82
N LYS A 94 -5.51 -13.45 -17.95
CA LYS A 94 -6.13 -14.70 -18.38
C LYS A 94 -7.39 -14.46 -19.22
N ALA A 95 -8.27 -13.56 -18.78
CA ALA A 95 -9.48 -13.22 -19.53
C ALA A 95 -9.14 -12.64 -20.92
N ASN A 96 -8.09 -11.81 -21.03
CA ASN A 96 -7.63 -11.28 -22.30
C ASN A 96 -7.05 -12.35 -23.23
N GLU A 97 -6.32 -13.33 -22.71
CA GLU A 97 -5.81 -14.48 -23.49
C GLU A 97 -6.96 -15.33 -24.05
N GLU A 98 -7.98 -15.59 -23.23
CA GLU A 98 -9.20 -16.30 -23.63
C GLU A 98 -9.97 -15.54 -24.73
N LEU A 99 -10.12 -14.22 -24.57
CA LEU A 99 -10.76 -13.36 -25.57
C LEU A 99 -9.97 -13.33 -26.89
N THR A 100 -8.64 -13.28 -26.82
CA THR A 100 -7.76 -13.30 -28.00
C THR A 100 -7.94 -14.61 -28.77
N THR A 101 -7.91 -15.74 -28.07
CA THR A 101 -8.14 -17.07 -28.67
C THR A 101 -9.51 -17.16 -29.32
N LYS A 102 -10.55 -16.62 -28.67
CA LYS A 102 -11.91 -16.60 -29.22
C LYS A 102 -12.01 -15.72 -30.47
N ALA A 103 -11.36 -14.56 -30.48
CA ALA A 103 -11.33 -13.66 -31.62
C ALA A 103 -10.63 -14.31 -32.84
N GLU A 104 -9.50 -14.98 -32.62
CA GLU A 104 -8.80 -15.75 -33.65
C GLU A 104 -9.67 -16.88 -34.21
N GLY A 105 -10.34 -17.64 -33.33
CA GLY A 105 -11.27 -18.70 -33.74
C GLY A 105 -12.41 -18.17 -34.61
N LEU A 106 -13.02 -17.04 -34.24
CA LEU A 106 -14.05 -16.38 -35.05
C LEU A 106 -13.53 -15.91 -36.40
N ALA A 107 -12.32 -15.34 -36.45
CA ALA A 107 -11.70 -14.93 -37.71
C ALA A 107 -11.46 -16.12 -38.66
N GLN A 108 -11.00 -17.26 -38.11
CA GLN A 108 -10.83 -18.50 -38.88
C GLN A 108 -12.17 -19.05 -39.39
N ILE A 109 -13.21 -19.09 -38.55
CA ILE A 109 -14.56 -19.53 -38.96
C ILE A 109 -15.09 -18.64 -40.06
N ASN A 110 -15.02 -17.32 -39.91
CA ASN A 110 -15.47 -16.37 -40.93
C ASN A 110 -14.75 -16.58 -42.27
N SER A 111 -13.43 -16.79 -42.22
CA SER A 111 -12.63 -17.06 -43.43
C SER A 111 -13.07 -18.35 -44.13
N LYS A 112 -13.28 -19.44 -43.37
CA LYS A 112 -13.79 -20.71 -43.90
C LYS A 112 -15.18 -20.56 -44.51
N THR A 113 -16.09 -19.88 -43.82
CA THR A 113 -17.45 -19.65 -44.31
C THR A 113 -17.45 -18.83 -45.60
N MET A 114 -16.61 -17.80 -45.71
CA MET A 114 -16.47 -17.05 -46.97
C MET A 114 -15.97 -17.93 -48.11
N LEU A 115 -14.96 -18.78 -47.88
CA LEU A 115 -14.45 -19.71 -48.88
C LEU A 115 -15.52 -20.71 -49.33
N THR A 116 -16.25 -21.32 -48.40
CA THR A 116 -17.35 -22.23 -48.72
C THR A 116 -18.47 -21.52 -49.47
N SER A 117 -18.83 -20.29 -49.09
CA SER A 117 -19.84 -19.50 -49.79
C SER A 117 -19.42 -19.20 -51.24
N LEU A 118 -18.15 -18.87 -51.48
CA LEU A 118 -17.61 -18.66 -52.82
C LEU A 118 -17.65 -19.94 -53.65
N GLN A 119 -17.29 -21.09 -53.06
CA GLN A 119 -17.36 -22.38 -53.73
C GLN A 119 -18.80 -22.73 -54.10
N ASN A 120 -19.74 -22.64 -53.16
CA ASN A 120 -21.16 -22.88 -53.41
C ASN A 120 -21.70 -21.97 -54.52
N THR A 121 -21.27 -20.70 -54.57
CA THR A 121 -21.67 -19.76 -55.62
C THR A 121 -21.21 -20.23 -57.00
N LYS A 122 -19.97 -20.73 -57.11
CA LYS A 122 -19.43 -21.31 -58.36
C LYS A 122 -20.16 -22.59 -58.76
N ASP A 123 -20.42 -23.48 -57.81
CA ASP A 123 -21.11 -24.74 -58.06
C ASP A 123 -22.53 -24.48 -58.54
N ILE A 124 -23.26 -23.54 -57.93
CA ILE A 124 -24.60 -23.10 -58.38
C ILE A 124 -24.55 -22.55 -59.81
N ALA A 125 -23.55 -21.73 -60.15
CA ALA A 125 -23.41 -21.21 -61.51
C ALA A 125 -23.19 -22.33 -62.53
N THR A 126 -22.32 -23.29 -62.21
CA THR A 126 -22.04 -24.47 -63.06
C THR A 126 -23.30 -25.32 -63.26
N ILE A 127 -24.07 -25.57 -62.21
CA ILE A 127 -25.33 -26.34 -62.29
C ILE A 127 -26.35 -25.61 -63.18
N LYS A 128 -26.46 -24.28 -63.05
CA LYS A 128 -27.37 -23.48 -63.90
C LYS A 128 -26.98 -23.59 -65.38
N GLU A 129 -25.69 -23.46 -65.70
CA GLU A 129 -25.20 -23.64 -67.07
C GLU A 129 -25.53 -25.03 -67.63
N GLN A 130 -25.39 -26.09 -66.83
CA GLN A 130 -25.73 -27.45 -67.24
C GLN A 130 -27.23 -27.65 -67.49
N LEU A 131 -28.09 -26.98 -66.71
CA LEU A 131 -29.55 -27.03 -66.87
C LEU A 131 -30.01 -26.23 -68.10
N ASP A 132 -29.43 -25.04 -68.33
CA ASP A 132 -29.78 -24.15 -69.44
C ASP A 132 -29.16 -24.62 -70.77
N GLY A 133 -28.03 -25.31 -70.73
CA GLY A 133 -27.36 -25.95 -71.87
C GLY A 133 -27.93 -27.32 -72.24
N GLY A 134 -28.93 -27.83 -71.51
CA GLY A 134 -29.67 -29.05 -71.81
C GLY A 134 -30.65 -28.89 -72.98
N LYS A 135 -30.12 -28.80 -74.20
CA LYS A 135 -30.80 -29.18 -75.44
C LYS A 135 -29.96 -30.22 -76.19
#